data_AF-A0A818U9S2-F1
#
_entry.id   AF-A0A818U9S2-F1
#
_cell.length_a   1.000
_cell.length_b   1.000
_cell.length_c   1.000
_cell.angle_alpha   90.00
_cell.angle_beta   90.00
_cell.angle_gamma   90.00
#
_symmetry.space_group_name_H-M   'P 1'
#
loop_
_entity.id
_entity.type
_entity.pdbx_description
1 polymer ?
#
loop_
_entity_poly.entity_id
_entity_poly.type
_entity_poly.pdbx_seq_one_letter_code
_entity_poly.pdbx_strand_id
1 'polypeptide(L)'
;MPSIYTSDIENITQFNNQSNLLFRVHSNNDSKTAIHPQTTTLSQYKMLTTVISEPSNNRLSGVAIAFIVLGVIIFCGVLFALMVYTYRQWKRGKLPLLATPKPPVPPANPIKPPPKPIAPPPPQPRPPPVPPTPLFQCRKPLCKEYLTRFNIHKRYFAEQYDKCFCMKCHNPSDLKGKCGNWCTELHGWTRFGLDVNKAHKKEWNLFQTSYYGTSSNLLSFILANRFVPFDGDMRPDNTKFISGHPKPSFCETSPSLKCASQRKFSTRSSFIASDGNNYYVTVVLLCKQKPNTFDVNEDVKSPKEPEWITKTRCSVVPFGLLVKLQKI
;
A
#
# COMPACT_ATOMS: atom_id res chain seq x y z
N MET A 1 -17.84 -39.49 -12.99
CA MET A 1 -16.77 -39.19 -13.97
C MET A 1 -17.45 -38.67 -15.22
N PRO A 2 -17.06 -37.47 -15.70
CA PRO A 2 -15.98 -37.41 -16.68
C PRO A 2 -14.97 -36.27 -16.47
N SER A 3 -13.85 -36.47 -17.16
CA SER A 3 -12.65 -35.66 -17.27
C SER A 3 -12.73 -34.62 -18.40
N ILE A 4 -11.70 -33.76 -18.42
CA ILE A 4 -11.20 -32.91 -19.52
C ILE A 4 -11.69 -31.46 -19.47
N TYR A 5 -10.82 -30.57 -18.99
CA TYR A 5 -10.21 -29.50 -19.79
C TYR A 5 -8.93 -29.03 -19.07
N THR A 6 -7.78 -29.43 -19.60
CA THR A 6 -6.45 -28.91 -19.28
C THR A 6 -5.91 -28.23 -20.53
N SER A 7 -5.86 -26.91 -20.53
CA SER A 7 -4.95 -26.09 -21.34
C SER A 7 -5.17 -24.63 -20.94
N ASP A 8 -4.17 -24.04 -20.32
CA ASP A 8 -3.82 -22.59 -20.31
C ASP A 8 -2.99 -22.29 -19.06
N ILE A 9 -1.77 -22.83 -19.05
CA ILE A 9 -0.69 -22.37 -18.19
C ILE A 9 0.55 -22.31 -19.07
N GLU A 10 0.80 -21.15 -19.67
CA GLU A 10 2.12 -20.69 -20.07
C GLU A 10 2.04 -19.17 -20.28
N ASN A 11 3.10 -18.45 -19.91
CA ASN A 11 3.27 -16.99 -19.92
C ASN A 11 2.79 -16.19 -18.69
N ILE A 12 3.32 -16.50 -17.50
CA ILE A 12 3.61 -15.45 -16.50
C ILE A 12 4.97 -15.74 -15.84
N THR A 13 6.05 -15.57 -16.60
CA THR A 13 7.42 -15.60 -16.07
C THR A 13 8.31 -14.64 -16.84
N GLN A 14 7.94 -13.35 -16.92
CA GLN A 14 8.85 -12.32 -17.47
C GLN A 14 8.54 -10.87 -17.04
N PHE A 15 7.98 -10.66 -15.85
CA PHE A 15 7.86 -9.32 -15.25
C PHE A 15 8.64 -9.26 -13.93
N ASN A 16 9.96 -9.35 -14.03
CA ASN A 16 10.90 -8.94 -13.00
C ASN A 16 12.28 -8.81 -13.65
N ASN A 17 12.46 -7.75 -14.43
CA ASN A 17 13.73 -7.08 -14.74
C ASN A 17 13.50 -6.18 -15.95
N GLN A 18 13.12 -4.92 -15.71
CA GLN A 18 13.45 -3.78 -16.59
C GLN A 18 12.95 -2.47 -15.97
N SER A 19 13.68 -2.00 -14.97
CA SER A 19 13.87 -0.58 -14.76
C SER A 19 15.05 -0.16 -15.63
N ASN A 20 14.77 0.40 -16.82
CA ASN A 20 15.53 1.46 -17.50
C ASN A 20 15.12 1.55 -18.99
N LEU A 21 15.11 2.80 -19.49
CA LEU A 21 14.99 3.27 -20.88
C LEU A 21 13.58 3.48 -21.47
N LEU A 22 13.03 4.65 -21.13
CA LEU A 22 12.10 5.43 -21.94
C LEU A 22 12.89 6.21 -23.01
N PHE A 23 12.68 5.90 -24.29
CA PHE A 23 12.66 6.88 -25.39
C PHE A 23 11.90 6.24 -26.55
N ARG A 24 10.69 6.74 -26.84
CA ARG A 24 10.05 6.51 -28.15
C ARG A 24 9.41 7.81 -28.60
N VAL A 25 10.04 8.39 -29.61
CA VAL A 25 9.58 9.53 -30.40
C VAL A 25 8.32 9.10 -31.15
N HIS A 26 7.28 9.94 -31.10
CA HIS A 26 6.11 9.85 -31.96
C HIS A 26 6.48 10.23 -33.40
N SER A 27 6.12 9.40 -34.37
CA SER A 27 5.77 9.89 -35.70
C SER A 27 4.50 9.18 -36.18
N ASN A 28 3.50 10.00 -36.47
CA ASN A 28 2.29 9.65 -37.20
C ASN A 28 2.66 9.05 -38.58
N ASN A 29 1.85 8.11 -39.06
CA ASN A 29 1.23 8.25 -40.38
C ASN A 29 0.16 7.18 -40.59
N ASP A 30 -1.00 7.69 -41.01
CA ASP A 30 -2.11 6.94 -41.60
C ASP A 30 -1.67 6.23 -42.88
N SER A 31 -2.16 5.00 -43.10
CA SER A 31 -2.58 4.49 -44.42
C SER A 31 -3.23 3.11 -44.28
N LYS A 32 -4.48 3.04 -44.77
CA LYS A 32 -5.25 1.81 -44.96
C LYS A 32 -4.65 0.99 -46.11
N THR A 33 -4.32 -0.27 -45.85
CA THR A 33 -4.31 -1.30 -46.91
C THR A 33 -4.57 -2.67 -46.30
N ALA A 34 -5.58 -3.36 -46.84
CA ALA A 34 -5.89 -4.74 -46.51
C ALA A 34 -4.86 -5.67 -47.14
N ILE A 35 -4.27 -6.58 -46.36
CA ILE A 35 -3.42 -7.66 -46.85
C ILE A 35 -3.81 -8.96 -46.13
N HIS A 36 -4.00 -9.98 -46.95
CA HIS A 36 -4.23 -11.39 -46.65
C HIS A 36 -3.25 -11.97 -45.61
N PRO A 37 -3.68 -12.89 -44.72
CA PRO A 37 -2.77 -13.55 -43.79
C PRO A 37 -1.90 -14.57 -44.53
N GLN A 38 -0.59 -14.31 -44.61
CA GLN A 38 0.39 -15.35 -44.91
C GLN A 38 0.84 -16.00 -43.61
N THR A 39 0.73 -17.32 -43.59
CA THR A 39 1.26 -18.26 -42.60
C THR A 39 2.78 -18.22 -42.59
N THR A 40 3.37 -17.54 -41.61
CA THR A 40 4.83 -17.56 -41.38
C THR A 40 5.21 -18.77 -40.54
N THR A 41 5.95 -19.67 -41.16
CA THR A 41 6.52 -20.89 -40.58
C THR A 41 7.58 -20.58 -39.53
N LEU A 42 7.51 -21.36 -38.45
CA LEU A 42 8.41 -21.38 -37.29
C LEU A 42 9.80 -21.95 -37.66
N SER A 43 10.67 -21.18 -38.33
CA SER A 43 12.05 -21.67 -38.61
C SER A 43 13.18 -20.63 -38.67
N GLN A 44 13.02 -19.41 -38.14
CA GLN A 44 14.06 -18.36 -38.26
C GLN A 44 14.60 -17.76 -36.94
N TYR A 45 14.41 -18.42 -35.79
CA TYR A 45 15.05 -18.03 -34.51
C TYR A 45 16.33 -18.82 -34.18
N LYS A 46 17.17 -19.13 -35.18
CA LYS A 46 18.43 -19.88 -34.96
C LYS A 46 19.70 -19.25 -35.54
N MET A 47 19.68 -17.97 -35.93
CA MET A 47 20.87 -17.28 -36.43
C MET A 47 21.02 -15.86 -35.86
N LEU A 48 21.18 -15.73 -34.55
CA LEU A 48 21.62 -14.46 -33.94
C LEU A 48 22.30 -14.65 -32.57
N THR A 49 23.19 -15.62 -32.46
CA THR A 49 24.09 -15.81 -31.30
C THR A 49 25.50 -16.17 -31.75
N THR A 50 26.07 -15.44 -32.72
CA THR A 50 27.45 -15.73 -33.15
C THR A 50 28.21 -14.53 -33.69
N VAL A 51 28.21 -13.40 -32.97
CA VAL A 51 29.27 -12.38 -33.02
C VAL A 51 29.14 -11.66 -31.67
N ILE A 52 30.01 -11.86 -30.68
CA ILE A 52 31.29 -11.18 -30.49
C ILE A 52 32.13 -12.07 -29.56
N SER A 53 33.19 -12.65 -30.10
CA SER A 53 34.31 -13.16 -29.31
C SER A 53 35.59 -12.71 -29.98
N GLU A 54 35.93 -11.43 -29.81
CA GLU A 54 37.28 -10.96 -30.07
C GLU A 54 38.16 -11.36 -28.87
N PRO A 55 39.21 -12.17 -29.06
CA PRO A 55 40.20 -12.40 -28.02
C PRO A 55 41.12 -11.18 -27.97
N SER A 56 40.78 -10.19 -27.14
CA SER A 56 41.76 -9.15 -26.81
C SER A 56 42.88 -9.79 -25.99
N ASN A 57 44.10 -9.74 -26.52
CA ASN A 57 45.35 -10.25 -25.94
C ASN A 57 45.80 -9.46 -24.70
N ASN A 58 44.89 -9.15 -23.78
CA ASN A 58 45.23 -8.57 -22.48
C ASN A 58 45.51 -9.70 -21.50
N ARG A 59 46.69 -10.34 -21.64
CA ARG A 59 47.29 -11.13 -20.55
C ARG A 59 47.71 -10.17 -19.44
N LEU A 60 46.73 -9.58 -18.75
CA LEU A 60 46.95 -9.08 -17.40
C LEU A 60 47.37 -10.31 -16.59
N SER A 61 48.66 -10.38 -16.21
CA SER A 61 49.17 -11.51 -15.44
C SER A 61 48.30 -11.68 -14.18
N GLY A 62 48.03 -12.92 -13.76
CA GLY A 62 47.21 -13.16 -12.56
C GLY A 62 47.70 -12.40 -11.32
N VAL A 63 48.98 -12.01 -11.32
CA VAL A 63 49.61 -11.11 -10.36
C VAL A 63 48.98 -9.71 -10.35
N ALA A 64 48.75 -9.09 -11.52
CA ALA A 64 48.11 -7.78 -11.62
C ALA A 64 46.66 -7.80 -11.09
N ILE A 65 45.91 -8.88 -11.35
CA ILE A 65 44.55 -9.04 -10.83
C ILE A 65 44.56 -9.19 -9.30
N ALA A 66 45.52 -9.96 -8.75
CA ALA A 66 45.66 -10.12 -7.31
C ALA A 66 45.97 -8.78 -6.59
N PHE A 67 46.82 -7.93 -7.17
CA PHE A 67 47.10 -6.61 -6.62
C PHE A 67 45.89 -5.67 -6.66
N ILE A 68 45.09 -5.71 -7.73
CA ILE A 68 43.86 -4.92 -7.83
C ILE A 68 42.85 -5.35 -6.75
N VAL A 69 42.63 -6.66 -6.59
CA VAL A 69 41.71 -7.19 -5.58
C VAL A 69 42.17 -6.84 -4.17
N LEU A 70 43.47 -6.99 -3.87
CA LEU A 70 44.03 -6.62 -2.57
C LEU A 70 43.88 -5.11 -2.30
N GLY A 71 44.12 -4.27 -3.31
CA GLY A 71 43.93 -2.83 -3.22
C GLY A 71 42.50 -2.43 -2.90
N VAL A 72 41.51 -3.08 -3.53
CA VAL A 72 40.08 -2.85 -3.26
C VAL A 72 39.72 -3.25 -1.82
N ILE A 73 40.21 -4.38 -1.33
CA ILE A 73 39.94 -4.85 0.04
C ILE A 73 40.50 -3.85 1.07
N ILE A 74 41.75 -3.40 0.89
CA ILE A 74 42.37 -2.41 1.77
C ILE A 74 41.59 -1.09 1.75
N PHE A 75 41.23 -0.62 0.56
CA PHE A 75 40.45 0.62 0.41
C PHE A 75 39.08 0.54 1.11
N CYS A 76 38.35 -0.56 0.93
CA CYS A 76 37.09 -0.80 1.62
C CYS A 76 37.26 -0.86 3.15
N GLY A 77 38.34 -1.48 3.64
CA GLY A 77 38.67 -1.52 5.06
C GLY A 77 38.92 -0.12 5.66
N VAL A 78 39.66 0.73 4.95
CA VAL A 78 39.94 2.12 5.36
C VAL A 78 38.64 2.95 5.40
N LEU A 79 37.81 2.85 4.36
CA LEU A 79 36.52 3.56 4.33
C LEU A 79 35.60 3.12 5.49
N PHE A 80 35.54 1.82 5.78
CA PHE A 80 34.75 1.32 6.90
C PHE A 80 35.26 1.85 8.25
N ALA A 81 36.58 1.86 8.46
CA ALA A 81 37.18 2.42 9.66
C ALA A 81 36.88 3.92 9.83
N LEU A 82 36.96 4.70 8.75
CA LEU A 82 36.60 6.12 8.75
C LEU A 82 35.11 6.33 9.08
N MET A 83 34.22 5.52 8.51
CA MET A 83 32.79 5.60 8.80
C MET A 83 32.48 5.28 10.28
N VAL A 84 33.11 4.24 10.84
CA VAL A 84 32.96 3.88 12.26
C VAL A 84 33.52 4.99 13.16
N TYR A 85 34.64 5.60 12.78
CA TYR A 85 35.25 6.70 13.52
C TYR A 85 34.33 7.94 13.54
N THR A 86 33.84 8.40 12.38
CA THR A 86 32.95 9.57 12.30
C THR A 86 31.63 9.32 13.04
N TYR A 87 31.06 8.12 12.95
CA TYR A 87 29.87 7.73 13.71
C TYR A 87 30.11 7.79 15.23
N ARG A 88 31.27 7.30 15.71
CA ARG A 88 31.64 7.39 17.14
C ARG A 88 31.83 8.83 17.60
N GLN A 89 32.42 9.70 16.77
CA GLN A 89 32.57 11.12 17.10
C GLN A 89 31.22 11.85 17.14
N TRP A 90 30.30 11.52 16.22
CA TRP A 90 28.94 12.07 16.20
C TRP A 90 28.16 11.67 17.45
N LYS A 91 28.20 10.38 17.81
CA LYS A 91 27.54 9.87 19.03
C LYS A 91 28.10 10.49 20.32
N ARG A 92 29.35 10.93 20.32
CA ARG A 92 30.00 11.62 21.45
C ARG A 92 29.75 13.13 21.47
N GLY A 93 28.99 13.68 20.52
CA GLY A 93 28.74 15.13 20.42
C GLY A 93 30.00 15.95 20.11
N LYS A 94 31.07 15.31 19.61
CA LYS A 94 32.37 15.94 19.35
C LYS A 94 32.52 16.48 17.92
N LEU A 95 31.55 16.23 17.04
CA LEU A 95 31.53 16.90 15.74
C LEU A 95 31.01 18.32 15.90
N PRO A 96 31.79 19.35 15.55
CA PRO A 96 31.30 20.72 15.52
C PRO A 96 30.15 20.78 14.53
N LEU A 97 28.94 21.02 15.02
CA LEU A 97 27.82 21.40 14.18
C LEU A 97 28.26 22.68 13.48
N LEU A 98 28.34 22.63 12.14
CA LEU A 98 28.53 23.82 11.31
C LEU A 98 27.48 24.83 11.79
N ALA A 99 27.95 25.89 12.43
CA ALA A 99 27.08 26.91 13.00
C ALA A 99 26.38 27.59 11.82
N THR A 100 25.16 27.15 11.53
CA THR A 100 24.30 27.86 10.59
C THR A 100 24.08 29.26 11.17
N PRO A 101 24.39 30.33 10.42
CA PRO A 101 24.17 31.69 10.89
C PRO A 101 22.70 31.84 11.29
N LYS A 102 22.48 32.28 12.53
CA LYS A 102 21.15 32.51 13.08
C LYS A 102 20.45 33.53 12.15
N PRO A 103 19.25 33.22 11.62
CA PRO A 103 18.51 34.18 10.82
C PRO A 103 18.32 35.48 11.61
N PRO A 104 18.45 36.65 10.97
CA PRO A 104 18.17 37.92 11.62
C PRO A 104 16.75 37.90 12.18
N VAL A 105 16.62 38.20 13.47
CA VAL A 105 15.33 38.28 14.16
C VAL A 105 14.55 39.43 13.52
N PRO A 106 13.35 39.19 12.96
CA PRO A 106 12.52 40.27 12.42
C PRO A 106 12.19 41.29 13.52
N PRO A 107 12.11 42.59 13.18
CA PRO A 107 11.68 43.61 14.14
C PRO A 107 10.30 43.24 14.69
N ALA A 108 10.16 43.34 16.02
CA ALA A 108 8.93 43.02 16.71
C ALA A 108 7.80 43.93 16.21
N ASN A 109 6.78 43.34 15.59
CA ASN A 109 5.57 44.06 15.24
C ASN A 109 4.90 44.57 16.53
N PRO A 110 4.36 45.81 16.54
CA PRO A 110 3.64 46.34 17.68
C PRO A 110 2.47 45.41 18.05
N ILE A 111 2.52 44.89 19.27
CA ILE A 111 1.52 43.98 19.83
C ILE A 111 0.21 44.77 19.95
N LYS A 112 -0.76 44.48 19.08
CA LYS A 112 -2.13 44.96 19.28
C LYS A 112 -2.63 44.41 20.63
N PRO A 113 -3.28 45.25 21.46
CA PRO A 113 -3.89 44.78 22.69
C PRO A 113 -4.83 43.61 22.39
N PRO A 114 -4.80 42.53 23.20
CA PRO A 114 -5.63 41.36 22.97
C PRO A 114 -7.10 41.77 22.93
N PRO A 115 -7.88 41.29 21.95
CA PRO A 115 -9.31 41.56 21.90
C PRO A 115 -9.96 41.08 23.20
N LYS A 116 -10.87 41.90 23.73
CA LYS A 116 -11.63 41.66 24.95
C LYS A 116 -12.27 40.26 24.86
N PRO A 117 -12.16 39.40 25.90
CA PRO A 117 -12.74 38.06 25.88
C PRO A 117 -14.23 38.13 25.54
N ILE A 118 -14.59 37.67 24.34
CA ILE A 118 -16.00 37.50 23.97
C ILE A 118 -16.51 36.32 24.79
N ALA A 119 -17.60 36.53 25.51
CA ALA A 119 -18.25 35.46 26.26
C ALA A 119 -18.51 34.27 25.32
N PRO A 120 -18.18 33.03 25.73
CA PRO A 120 -18.46 31.87 24.89
C PRO A 120 -19.95 31.84 24.58
N PRO A 121 -20.33 31.57 23.31
CA PRO A 121 -21.73 31.43 22.95
C PRO A 121 -22.39 30.37 23.85
N PRO A 122 -23.67 30.54 24.21
CA PRO A 122 -24.38 29.57 25.02
C PRO A 122 -24.27 28.17 24.39
N PRO A 123 -24.15 27.09 25.20
CA PRO A 123 -24.06 25.74 24.70
C PRO A 123 -25.25 25.46 23.77
N GLN A 124 -24.97 25.17 22.50
CA GLN A 124 -26.03 24.78 21.58
C GLN A 124 -26.72 23.51 22.12
N PRO A 125 -28.06 23.43 22.08
CA PRO A 125 -28.78 22.21 22.41
C PRO A 125 -28.19 21.03 21.64
N ARG A 126 -27.85 19.93 22.33
CA ARG A 126 -27.38 18.72 21.66
C ARG A 126 -28.45 18.28 20.65
N PRO A 127 -28.10 18.02 19.38
CA PRO A 127 -29.04 17.44 18.43
C PRO A 127 -29.65 16.17 19.06
N PRO A 128 -30.95 15.91 18.85
CA PRO A 128 -31.55 14.67 19.30
C PRO A 128 -30.75 13.49 18.73
N PRO A 129 -30.52 12.42 19.52
CA PRO A 129 -29.78 11.25 19.03
C PRO A 129 -30.47 10.73 17.77
N VAL A 130 -29.71 10.64 16.68
CA VAL A 130 -30.20 10.11 15.40
C VAL A 130 -30.76 8.71 15.68
N PRO A 131 -32.03 8.41 15.32
CA PRO A 131 -32.60 7.10 15.54
C PRO A 131 -31.70 6.05 14.87
N PRO A 132 -31.40 4.92 15.53
CA PRO A 132 -30.53 3.90 14.97
C PRO A 132 -31.11 3.47 13.63
N THR A 133 -30.36 3.72 12.54
CA THR A 133 -30.75 3.27 11.21
C THR A 133 -31.00 1.76 11.29
N PRO A 134 -32.15 1.24 10.83
CA PRO A 134 -32.46 -0.18 10.97
C PRO A 134 -31.34 -1.00 10.34
N LEU A 135 -30.54 -1.64 11.19
CA LEU A 135 -29.36 -2.46 10.85
C LEU A 135 -29.72 -3.76 10.11
N PHE A 136 -30.99 -3.93 9.74
CA PHE A 136 -31.55 -5.11 9.12
C PHE A 136 -31.42 -5.12 7.60
N GLN A 137 -31.12 -3.99 6.94
CA GLN A 137 -30.98 -3.98 5.49
C GLN A 137 -29.55 -4.36 5.05
N CYS A 138 -29.44 -5.30 4.11
CA CYS A 138 -28.18 -5.65 3.49
C CYS A 138 -27.66 -4.49 2.63
N ARG A 139 -26.45 -4.00 2.96
CA ARG A 139 -25.79 -2.89 2.24
C ARG A 139 -24.87 -3.34 1.11
N LYS A 140 -24.69 -4.66 0.91
CA LYS A 140 -23.78 -5.19 -0.13
C LYS A 140 -24.06 -4.63 -1.54
N PRO A 141 -25.32 -4.49 -2.01
CA PRO A 141 -25.59 -3.90 -3.33
C PRO A 141 -25.08 -2.46 -3.47
N LEU A 142 -25.35 -1.61 -2.46
CA LEU A 142 -24.89 -0.21 -2.44
C LEU A 142 -23.36 -0.12 -2.33
N CYS A 143 -22.73 -1.01 -1.56
CA CYS A 143 -21.27 -1.10 -1.51
C CYS A 143 -20.68 -1.53 -2.86
N LYS A 144 -21.32 -2.47 -3.59
CA LYS A 144 -20.92 -2.85 -4.95
C LYS A 144 -21.03 -1.65 -5.90
N GLU A 145 -22.15 -0.94 -5.85
CA GLU A 145 -22.37 0.30 -6.63
C GLU A 145 -21.26 1.31 -6.36
N TYR A 146 -20.93 1.57 -5.09
CA TYR A 146 -19.83 2.46 -4.72
C TYR A 146 -18.49 2.05 -5.37
N LEU A 147 -18.15 0.75 -5.36
CA LEU A 147 -16.90 0.26 -5.94
C LEU A 147 -16.82 0.41 -7.46
N THR A 148 -17.96 0.42 -8.17
CA THR A 148 -17.96 0.63 -9.63
C THR A 148 -17.38 1.98 -10.04
N ARG A 149 -17.44 3.00 -9.17
CA ARG A 149 -16.91 4.35 -9.44
C ARG A 149 -15.41 4.42 -9.64
N PHE A 150 -14.67 3.45 -9.10
CA PHE A 150 -13.20 3.42 -9.17
C PHE A 150 -12.67 2.68 -10.39
N ASN A 151 -13.56 2.15 -11.24
CA ASN A 151 -13.22 1.35 -12.43
C ASN A 151 -12.19 0.24 -12.10
N ILE A 152 -12.32 -0.41 -10.94
CA ILE A 152 -11.41 -1.47 -10.51
C ILE A 152 -11.73 -2.74 -11.28
N HIS A 153 -10.73 -3.29 -11.97
CA HIS A 153 -10.91 -4.48 -12.79
C HIS A 153 -11.34 -5.69 -11.94
N LYS A 154 -12.35 -6.44 -12.41
CA LYS A 154 -12.95 -7.59 -11.69
C LYS A 154 -11.92 -8.67 -11.30
N ARG A 155 -10.84 -8.81 -12.07
CA ARG A 155 -9.70 -9.73 -11.80
C ARG A 155 -9.06 -9.58 -10.41
N TYR A 156 -9.20 -8.42 -9.78
CA TYR A 156 -8.66 -8.19 -8.43
C TYR A 156 -9.58 -8.72 -7.33
N PHE A 157 -10.81 -9.08 -7.67
CA PHE A 157 -11.81 -9.58 -6.74
C PHE A 157 -11.99 -11.08 -6.88
N ALA A 158 -12.28 -11.71 -5.76
CA ALA A 158 -12.65 -13.10 -5.65
C ALA A 158 -14.04 -13.17 -5.00
N GLU A 159 -15.07 -12.97 -5.83
CA GLU A 159 -16.47 -12.75 -5.41
C GLU A 159 -17.02 -13.89 -4.52
N GLN A 160 -16.48 -15.10 -4.64
CA GLN A 160 -16.83 -16.24 -3.78
C GLN A 160 -16.50 -15.99 -2.29
N TYR A 161 -15.63 -15.02 -2.00
CA TYR A 161 -15.28 -14.62 -0.64
C TYR A 161 -15.97 -13.32 -0.19
N ASP A 162 -16.88 -12.75 -0.98
CA ASP A 162 -17.64 -11.58 -0.58
C ASP A 162 -18.59 -11.89 0.58
N LYS A 163 -18.59 -11.06 1.62
CA LYS A 163 -19.46 -11.22 2.80
C LYS A 163 -20.09 -9.90 3.22
N CYS A 164 -21.34 -9.93 3.65
CA CYS A 164 -21.99 -8.79 4.30
C CYS A 164 -22.23 -9.11 5.77
N PHE A 165 -21.82 -8.20 6.66
CA PHE A 165 -21.93 -8.36 8.11
C PHE A 165 -23.09 -7.55 8.68
N CYS A 166 -24.22 -7.50 7.97
CA CYS A 166 -25.48 -6.96 8.48
C CYS A 166 -26.28 -8.06 9.22
N MET A 167 -27.26 -7.67 10.03
CA MET A 167 -28.07 -8.63 10.80
C MET A 167 -28.91 -9.58 9.92
N LYS A 168 -29.19 -9.20 8.67
CA LYS A 168 -29.90 -10.06 7.71
C LYS A 168 -29.01 -11.13 7.07
N CYS A 169 -27.74 -10.80 6.81
CA CYS A 169 -26.83 -11.72 6.11
C CYS A 169 -26.00 -12.58 7.07
N HIS A 170 -25.90 -12.18 8.34
CA HIS A 170 -25.09 -12.89 9.32
C HIS A 170 -25.76 -12.83 10.69
N ASN A 171 -25.93 -14.00 11.32
CA ASN A 171 -26.35 -14.04 12.71
C ASN A 171 -25.16 -13.60 13.59
N PRO A 172 -25.32 -12.66 14.53
CA PRO A 172 -24.25 -12.26 15.45
C PRO A 172 -23.62 -13.43 16.22
N SER A 173 -24.40 -14.49 16.49
CA SER A 173 -23.91 -15.70 17.17
C SER A 173 -22.86 -16.46 16.36
N ASP A 174 -22.96 -16.45 15.02
CA ASP A 174 -22.02 -17.13 14.13
C ASP A 174 -20.64 -16.45 14.09
N LEU A 175 -20.58 -15.17 14.49
CA LEU A 175 -19.35 -14.39 14.53
C LEU A 175 -18.52 -14.72 15.76
N LYS A 176 -19.14 -14.88 16.94
CA LYS A 176 -18.42 -15.05 18.21
C LYS A 176 -17.49 -16.28 18.25
N GLY A 177 -17.84 -17.37 17.55
CA GLY A 177 -17.09 -18.63 17.62
C GLY A 177 -15.89 -18.75 16.68
N LYS A 178 -15.83 -17.97 15.57
CA LYS A 178 -14.87 -18.24 14.48
C LYS A 178 -13.67 -17.30 14.39
N CYS A 179 -13.75 -16.10 14.95
CA CYS A 179 -12.64 -15.14 14.93
C CYS A 179 -12.41 -14.49 16.31
N GLY A 180 -12.82 -15.17 17.39
CA GLY A 180 -12.66 -14.70 18.77
C GLY A 180 -13.42 -13.40 19.04
N ASN A 181 -12.95 -12.63 20.03
CA ASN A 181 -13.59 -11.38 20.47
C ASN A 181 -13.63 -10.26 19.41
N TRP A 182 -12.93 -10.42 18.27
CA TRP A 182 -12.71 -9.41 17.24
C TRP A 182 -13.88 -9.31 16.24
N CYS A 183 -14.73 -10.34 16.13
CA CYS A 183 -15.74 -10.40 15.07
C CYS A 183 -16.92 -9.45 15.28
N THR A 184 -17.15 -8.96 16.51
CA THR A 184 -18.21 -7.97 16.80
C THR A 184 -17.95 -6.64 16.09
N GLU A 185 -16.70 -6.32 15.76
CA GLU A 185 -16.32 -5.06 15.10
C GLU A 185 -16.77 -4.97 13.64
N LEU A 186 -17.09 -6.11 13.01
CA LEU A 186 -17.46 -6.19 11.60
C LEU A 186 -18.92 -5.82 11.31
N HIS A 187 -19.76 -5.61 12.33
CA HIS A 187 -21.16 -5.26 12.09
C HIS A 187 -21.32 -3.97 11.26
N GLY A 188 -22.14 -4.07 10.22
CA GLY A 188 -22.40 -2.98 9.26
C GLY A 188 -21.33 -2.83 8.17
N TRP A 189 -20.29 -3.67 8.16
CA TRP A 189 -19.31 -3.71 7.07
C TRP A 189 -19.72 -4.68 5.97
N THR A 190 -19.23 -4.44 4.76
CA THR A 190 -19.24 -5.39 3.65
C THR A 190 -17.81 -5.68 3.25
N ARG A 191 -17.42 -6.96 3.24
CA ARG A 191 -16.14 -7.43 2.71
C ARG A 191 -16.30 -7.84 1.26
N PHE A 192 -15.42 -7.32 0.42
CA PHE A 192 -15.16 -7.84 -0.92
C PHE A 192 -13.89 -8.68 -0.89
N GLY A 193 -13.98 -9.92 -1.34
CA GLY A 193 -12.81 -10.80 -1.41
C GLY A 193 -11.82 -10.29 -2.43
N LEU A 194 -10.52 -10.27 -2.11
CA LEU A 194 -9.47 -9.93 -3.07
C LEU A 194 -8.76 -11.19 -3.54
N ASP A 195 -8.35 -11.20 -4.82
CA ASP A 195 -7.48 -12.24 -5.34
C ASP A 195 -6.06 -12.08 -4.79
N VAL A 196 -5.51 -13.19 -4.27
CA VAL A 196 -4.21 -13.22 -3.61
C VAL A 196 -3.24 -14.05 -4.44
N ASN A 197 -2.01 -13.56 -4.59
CA ASN A 197 -0.96 -14.31 -5.29
C ASN A 197 -0.77 -15.71 -4.66
N LYS A 198 -0.81 -16.75 -5.50
CA LYS A 198 -0.66 -18.16 -5.09
C LYS A 198 0.61 -18.41 -4.28
N ALA A 199 1.67 -17.65 -4.50
CA ALA A 199 2.93 -17.74 -3.75
C ALA A 199 2.73 -17.59 -2.23
N HIS A 200 1.80 -16.74 -1.79
CA HIS A 200 1.53 -16.52 -0.36
C HIS A 200 0.65 -17.59 0.28
N LYS A 201 0.00 -18.46 -0.51
CA LYS A 201 -0.97 -19.44 0.01
C LYS A 201 -0.34 -20.48 0.95
N LYS A 202 0.94 -20.84 0.72
CA LYS A 202 1.65 -21.83 1.55
C LYS A 202 1.92 -21.34 2.96
N GLU A 203 2.22 -20.05 3.11
CA GLU A 203 2.56 -19.43 4.40
C GLU A 203 1.36 -18.70 5.04
N TRP A 204 0.21 -18.69 4.38
CA TRP A 204 -0.96 -17.88 4.74
C TRP A 204 -1.44 -18.08 6.19
N ASN A 205 -1.35 -19.32 6.68
CA ASN A 205 -1.77 -19.69 8.02
C ASN A 205 -0.81 -19.19 9.11
N LEU A 206 0.44 -18.87 8.75
CA LEU A 206 1.43 -18.29 9.66
C LEU A 206 1.27 -16.77 9.79
N PHE A 207 0.58 -16.14 8.84
CA PHE A 207 0.46 -14.69 8.80
C PHE A 207 -0.64 -14.22 9.76
N GLN A 208 -0.33 -13.16 10.49
CA GLN A 208 -1.27 -12.52 11.40
C GLN A 208 -2.27 -11.67 10.61
N THR A 209 -3.48 -11.53 11.11
CA THR A 209 -4.48 -10.66 10.50
C THR A 209 -4.26 -9.24 10.99
N SER A 210 -4.19 -8.28 10.07
CA SER A 210 -4.14 -6.86 10.37
C SER A 210 -5.10 -6.08 9.47
N TYR A 211 -5.31 -4.82 9.80
CA TYR A 211 -6.17 -3.88 9.12
C TYR A 211 -5.36 -2.66 8.72
N TYR A 212 -5.57 -2.20 7.50
CA TYR A 212 -4.94 -1.00 6.96
C TYR A 212 -6.02 0.01 6.56
N GLY A 213 -6.09 1.13 7.28
CA GLY A 213 -6.95 2.24 6.89
C GLY A 213 -6.40 2.90 5.63
N THR A 214 -7.29 3.25 4.70
CA THR A 214 -6.88 3.96 3.48
C THR A 214 -7.96 4.90 2.98
N SER A 215 -7.60 5.75 2.03
CA SER A 215 -8.52 6.62 1.31
C SER A 215 -8.95 5.98 -0.01
N SER A 216 -10.18 6.24 -0.43
CA SER A 216 -10.77 5.57 -1.60
C SER A 216 -10.06 5.86 -2.92
N ASN A 217 -9.44 7.04 -3.06
CA ASN A 217 -8.64 7.42 -4.22
C ASN A 217 -7.35 6.58 -4.40
N LEU A 218 -6.93 5.84 -3.36
CA LEU A 218 -5.74 4.97 -3.43
C LEU A 218 -6.08 3.52 -3.76
N LEU A 219 -7.36 3.13 -3.73
CA LEU A 219 -7.76 1.74 -3.92
C LEU A 219 -7.25 1.15 -5.23
N SER A 220 -7.45 1.84 -6.35
CA SER A 220 -7.01 1.33 -7.65
C SER A 220 -5.49 1.10 -7.70
N PHE A 221 -4.71 1.96 -7.02
CA PHE A 221 -3.26 1.79 -6.90
C PHE A 221 -2.89 0.59 -6.04
N ILE A 222 -3.47 0.46 -4.85
CA ILE A 222 -3.19 -0.66 -3.92
C ILE A 222 -3.57 -1.99 -4.56
N LEU A 223 -4.74 -2.08 -5.19
CA LEU A 223 -5.24 -3.31 -5.79
C LEU A 223 -4.45 -3.70 -7.04
N ALA A 224 -4.03 -2.72 -7.86
CA ALA A 224 -3.20 -3.00 -9.03
C ALA A 224 -1.84 -3.61 -8.65
N ASN A 225 -1.24 -3.10 -7.57
CA ASN A 225 0.07 -3.52 -7.09
C ASN A 225 0.04 -4.71 -6.12
N ARG A 226 -1.12 -5.01 -5.53
CA ARG A 226 -1.33 -6.08 -4.54
C ARG A 226 -0.48 -5.97 -3.27
N PHE A 227 -0.01 -4.77 -2.94
CA PHE A 227 0.70 -4.47 -1.69
C PHE A 227 0.29 -3.10 -1.15
N VAL A 228 0.49 -2.91 0.15
CA VAL A 228 0.24 -1.62 0.81
C VAL A 228 1.42 -0.67 0.52
N PRO A 229 1.16 0.56 0.04
CA PRO A 229 2.20 1.47 -0.37
C PRO A 229 2.94 2.08 0.82
N PHE A 230 4.21 2.38 0.59
CA PHE A 230 5.08 3.10 1.48
C PHE A 230 5.25 4.52 0.98
N ASP A 231 5.48 5.46 1.88
CA ASP A 231 5.74 6.84 1.49
C ASP A 231 6.90 6.94 0.49
N GLY A 232 6.68 7.78 -0.52
CA GLY A 232 7.59 7.92 -1.65
C GLY A 232 7.32 6.95 -2.80
N ASP A 233 6.45 5.95 -2.65
CA ASP A 233 6.09 5.04 -3.75
C ASP A 233 5.45 5.80 -4.91
N MET A 234 5.88 5.48 -6.12
CA MET A 234 5.36 6.12 -7.33
C MET A 234 3.99 5.53 -7.68
N ARG A 235 3.00 6.41 -7.83
CA ARG A 235 1.65 6.11 -8.28
C ARG A 235 1.61 6.07 -9.83
N PRO A 236 0.54 5.51 -10.43
CA PRO A 236 0.43 5.41 -11.89
C PRO A 236 0.39 6.77 -12.61
N ASP A 237 0.03 7.83 -11.88
CA ASP A 237 0.02 9.22 -12.35
C ASP A 237 1.38 9.93 -12.18
N ASN A 238 2.45 9.18 -11.90
CA ASN A 238 3.79 9.68 -11.59
C ASN A 238 3.87 10.59 -10.34
N THR A 239 2.85 10.60 -9.48
CA THR A 239 2.93 11.28 -8.18
C THR A 239 3.47 10.33 -7.11
N LYS A 240 4.11 10.87 -6.08
CA LYS A 240 4.54 10.07 -4.93
C LYS A 240 3.37 9.87 -3.96
N PHE A 241 3.24 8.67 -3.43
CA PHE A 241 2.38 8.40 -2.30
C PHE A 241 2.92 9.10 -1.05
N ILE A 242 2.05 9.82 -0.36
CA ILE A 242 2.36 10.55 0.88
C ILE A 242 1.24 10.23 1.86
N SER A 243 1.57 9.47 2.91
CA SER A 243 0.65 9.07 3.97
C SER A 243 0.25 10.22 4.90
N GLY A 244 1.01 11.32 4.87
CA GLY A 244 0.88 12.43 5.82
C GLY A 244 1.63 12.17 7.14
N HIS A 245 2.32 11.04 7.29
CA HIS A 245 3.20 10.80 8.42
C HIS A 245 4.51 11.59 8.27
N PRO A 246 5.09 12.11 9.38
CA PRO A 246 6.33 12.88 9.33
C PRO A 246 7.56 12.04 8.97
N LYS A 247 7.45 10.70 8.94
CA LYS A 247 8.56 9.77 8.67
C LYS A 247 8.17 8.82 7.53
N PRO A 248 8.81 8.94 6.35
CA PRO A 248 8.36 8.26 5.13
C PRO A 248 8.81 6.80 4.98
N SER A 249 9.17 6.10 6.06
CA SER A 249 9.92 4.83 5.94
C SER A 249 9.18 3.59 6.43
N PHE A 250 7.89 3.68 6.72
CA PHE A 250 7.14 2.54 7.24
C PHE A 250 5.67 2.57 6.82
N CYS A 251 5.03 1.41 6.93
CA CYS A 251 3.59 1.23 6.82
C CYS A 251 3.02 0.97 8.22
N GLU A 252 1.94 1.66 8.56
CA GLU A 252 1.18 1.44 9.80
C GLU A 252 -0.03 0.55 9.52
N THR A 253 -0.23 -0.46 10.35
CA THR A 253 -1.39 -1.36 10.35
C THR A 253 -1.89 -1.51 11.78
N SER A 254 -3.06 -2.10 11.98
CA SER A 254 -3.57 -2.39 13.32
C SER A 254 -4.18 -3.79 13.37
N PRO A 255 -4.08 -4.53 14.49
CA PRO A 255 -4.87 -5.74 14.70
C PRO A 255 -6.37 -5.46 14.88
N SER A 256 -6.76 -4.19 15.05
CA SER A 256 -8.15 -3.77 15.27
C SER A 256 -8.74 -3.03 14.06
N LEU A 257 -9.95 -3.42 13.68
CA LEU A 257 -10.72 -2.71 12.65
C LEU A 257 -11.20 -1.36 13.19
N LYS A 258 -11.55 -1.30 14.48
CA LYS A 258 -11.95 -0.05 15.13
C LYS A 258 -10.83 0.98 15.08
N CYS A 259 -9.58 0.59 15.30
CA CYS A 259 -8.43 1.48 15.18
C CYS A 259 -8.23 1.91 13.71
N ALA A 260 -8.10 0.94 12.78
CA ALA A 260 -7.84 1.23 11.36
C ALA A 260 -8.96 2.02 10.66
N SER A 261 -10.19 2.00 11.17
CA SER A 261 -11.33 2.77 10.64
C SER A 261 -11.45 4.20 11.17
N GLN A 262 -10.56 4.61 12.08
CA GLN A 262 -10.51 6.00 12.56
C GLN A 262 -10.17 6.96 11.43
N ARG A 263 -10.70 8.20 11.49
CA ARG A 263 -10.51 9.21 10.45
C ARG A 263 -9.04 9.54 10.15
N LYS A 264 -8.14 9.35 11.12
CA LYS A 264 -6.69 9.56 10.93
C LYS A 264 -6.06 8.55 9.96
N PHE A 265 -6.66 7.37 9.82
CA PHE A 265 -6.14 6.27 8.98
C PHE A 265 -7.03 6.01 7.76
N SER A 266 -8.35 6.13 7.90
CA SER A 266 -9.30 5.93 6.83
C SER A 266 -10.07 7.22 6.55
N THR A 267 -9.65 7.92 5.49
CA THR A 267 -10.32 9.14 5.04
C THR A 267 -11.72 8.81 4.54
N ARG A 268 -12.73 9.47 5.12
CA ARG A 268 -14.12 9.31 4.68
C ARG A 268 -14.34 10.00 3.34
N SER A 269 -15.03 9.33 2.43
CA SER A 269 -15.55 9.95 1.20
C SER A 269 -17.07 10.05 1.23
N SER A 270 -17.65 10.93 0.44
CA SER A 270 -19.10 11.00 0.23
C SER A 270 -19.53 10.16 -0.98
N PHE A 271 -20.74 9.61 -0.90
CA PHE A 271 -21.32 8.76 -1.94
C PHE A 271 -22.83 8.95 -1.98
N ILE A 272 -23.35 9.48 -3.09
CA ILE A 272 -24.78 9.53 -3.37
C ILE A 272 -25.14 8.21 -4.07
N ALA A 273 -25.93 7.36 -3.43
CA ALA A 273 -26.28 6.06 -3.99
C ALA A 273 -27.51 6.13 -4.91
N SER A 274 -27.81 5.02 -5.60
CA SER A 274 -28.97 4.90 -6.49
C SER A 274 -30.33 5.06 -5.77
N ASP A 275 -30.35 4.94 -4.45
CA ASP A 275 -31.53 5.18 -3.61
C ASP A 275 -31.77 6.67 -3.28
N GLY A 276 -30.96 7.57 -3.85
CA GLY A 276 -31.04 9.02 -3.64
C GLY A 276 -30.44 9.50 -2.32
N ASN A 277 -29.98 8.60 -1.44
CA ASN A 277 -29.39 8.97 -0.15
C ASN A 277 -27.89 9.25 -0.28
N ASN A 278 -27.41 10.17 0.55
CA ASN A 278 -25.97 10.43 0.70
C ASN A 278 -25.39 9.61 1.86
N TYR A 279 -24.19 9.09 1.66
CA TYR A 279 -23.47 8.25 2.59
C TYR A 279 -22.05 8.76 2.80
N TYR A 280 -21.58 8.73 4.05
CA TYR A 280 -20.16 8.63 4.35
C TYR A 280 -19.69 7.20 4.11
N VAL A 281 -18.58 7.07 3.38
CA VAL A 281 -17.94 5.80 3.09
C VAL A 281 -16.59 5.73 3.78
N THR A 282 -16.39 4.68 4.56
CA THR A 282 -15.11 4.33 5.18
C THR A 282 -14.58 3.06 4.54
N VAL A 283 -13.29 3.04 4.22
CA VAL A 283 -12.63 1.92 3.54
C VAL A 283 -11.42 1.45 4.33
N VAL A 284 -11.36 0.14 4.57
CA VAL A 284 -10.25 -0.52 5.27
C VAL A 284 -9.86 -1.78 4.49
N LEU A 285 -8.57 -2.00 4.30
CA LEU A 285 -8.07 -3.27 3.78
C LEU A 285 -7.89 -4.26 4.93
N LEU A 286 -8.42 -5.45 4.73
CA LEU A 286 -8.15 -6.61 5.55
C LEU A 286 -6.89 -7.30 4.99
N CYS A 287 -5.85 -7.37 5.81
CA CYS A 287 -4.51 -7.75 5.41
C CYS A 287 -4.01 -8.97 6.18
N LYS A 288 -3.10 -9.71 5.55
CA LYS A 288 -2.24 -10.69 6.20
C LYS A 288 -0.84 -10.12 6.33
N GLN A 289 -0.27 -10.21 7.52
CA GLN A 289 1.02 -9.66 7.84
C GLN A 289 2.00 -10.75 8.24
N LYS A 290 3.15 -10.76 7.57
CA LYS A 290 4.19 -11.75 7.80
C LYS A 290 4.71 -11.64 9.24
N PRO A 291 4.82 -12.75 9.99
CA PRO A 291 5.35 -12.70 11.34
C PRO A 291 6.78 -12.15 11.36
N ASN A 292 7.17 -11.51 12.47
CA ASN A 292 8.50 -10.95 12.70
C ASN A 292 8.94 -9.87 11.69
N THR A 293 7.98 -9.23 10.99
CA THR A 293 8.26 -8.13 10.05
C THR A 293 7.75 -6.78 10.52
N PHE A 294 7.25 -6.70 11.75
CA PHE A 294 6.68 -5.50 12.32
C PHE A 294 7.02 -5.37 13.80
N ASP A 295 7.12 -4.11 14.21
CA ASP A 295 7.27 -3.71 15.59
C ASP A 295 5.91 -3.24 16.13
N VAL A 296 5.65 -3.48 17.41
CA VAL A 296 4.48 -2.92 18.09
C VAL A 296 4.83 -1.52 18.58
N ASN A 297 4.08 -0.52 18.15
CA ASN A 297 4.26 0.85 18.61
C ASN A 297 3.55 1.05 19.96
N GLU A 298 4.32 1.00 21.05
CA GLU A 298 3.81 1.18 22.42
C GLU A 298 3.74 2.66 22.85
N ASP A 299 4.26 3.61 22.05
CA ASP A 299 4.41 5.02 22.43
C ASP A 299 3.06 5.79 22.53
N VAL A 300 1.93 5.12 22.30
CA VAL A 300 0.61 5.72 22.43
C VAL A 300 0.23 5.71 23.92
N LYS A 301 0.54 6.78 24.65
CA LYS A 301 0.09 7.07 26.04
C LYS A 301 -1.45 7.12 26.25
N SER A 302 -2.23 6.69 25.26
CA SER A 302 -3.68 6.54 25.34
C SER A 302 -3.97 5.05 25.24
N PRO A 303 -4.95 4.48 25.97
CA PRO A 303 -5.27 3.04 25.97
C PRO A 303 -5.91 2.57 24.65
N LYS A 304 -5.50 3.16 23.52
CA LYS A 304 -5.94 2.88 22.17
C LYS A 304 -5.11 1.73 21.65
N GLU A 305 -5.81 0.70 21.21
CA GLU A 305 -5.32 -0.55 20.61
C GLU A 305 -3.98 -0.41 19.86
N PRO A 306 -3.08 -1.41 19.98
CA PRO A 306 -1.72 -1.31 19.46
C PRO A 306 -1.70 -1.03 17.95
N GLU A 307 -0.70 -0.27 17.52
CA GLU A 307 -0.39 -0.05 16.11
C GLU A 307 0.85 -0.87 15.74
N TRP A 308 0.84 -1.48 14.56
CA TRP A 308 1.93 -2.29 14.04
C TRP A 308 2.64 -1.53 12.94
N ILE A 309 3.94 -1.32 13.12
CA ILE A 309 4.79 -0.59 12.19
C ILE A 309 5.66 -1.59 11.45
N THR A 310 5.62 -1.59 10.12
CA THR A 310 6.53 -2.39 9.31
C THR A 310 7.38 -1.53 8.39
N LYS A 311 8.68 -1.85 8.35
CA LYS A 311 9.64 -1.29 7.39
C LYS A 311 9.90 -2.24 6.21
N THR A 312 9.36 -3.46 6.28
CA THR A 312 9.61 -4.52 5.30
C THR A 312 8.55 -4.45 4.22
N ARG A 313 8.94 -4.11 2.99
CA ARG A 313 8.03 -4.11 1.84
C ARG A 313 7.45 -5.50 1.59
N CYS A 314 6.26 -5.55 1.02
CA CYS A 314 5.54 -6.79 0.69
C CYS A 314 5.27 -7.73 1.88
N SER A 315 5.48 -7.26 3.12
CA SER A 315 5.16 -8.03 4.34
C SER A 315 3.68 -7.99 4.70
N VAL A 316 2.94 -7.02 4.15
CA VAL A 316 1.50 -6.81 4.33
C VAL A 316 0.80 -7.09 3.01
N VAL A 317 -0.03 -8.13 2.99
CA VAL A 317 -0.74 -8.62 1.81
C VAL A 317 -2.24 -8.40 1.99
N PRO A 318 -2.86 -7.46 1.25
CA PRO A 318 -4.31 -7.29 1.25
C PRO A 318 -5.03 -8.53 0.71
N PHE A 319 -6.11 -8.96 1.36
CA PHE A 319 -6.94 -10.08 0.91
C PHE A 319 -8.44 -9.84 1.03
N GLY A 320 -8.84 -8.75 1.66
CA GLY A 320 -10.22 -8.30 1.68
C GLY A 320 -10.29 -6.79 1.65
N LEU A 321 -11.34 -6.25 1.03
CA LEU A 321 -11.67 -4.84 1.05
C LEU A 321 -12.95 -4.67 1.88
N LEU A 322 -12.84 -4.01 3.02
CA LEU A 322 -13.96 -3.70 3.90
C LEU A 322 -14.49 -2.31 3.58
N VAL A 323 -15.80 -2.23 3.29
CA VAL A 323 -16.52 -0.99 3.00
C VAL A 323 -17.65 -0.83 4.00
N LYS A 324 -17.75 0.34 4.64
CA LYS A 324 -18.85 0.73 5.52
C LYS A 324 -19.53 1.98 4.98
N LEU A 325 -20.86 1.90 4.84
CA LEU A 325 -21.71 3.02 4.48
C LEU A 325 -22.43 3.53 5.74
N GLN A 326 -22.33 4.83 6.01
CA GLN A 326 -23.05 5.51 7.06
C GLN A 326 -23.89 6.62 6.42
N LYS A 327 -25.22 6.52 6.50
CA LYS A 327 -26.12 7.55 5.97
C LYS A 327 -25.83 8.90 6.65
N ILE A 328 -25.80 9.98 5.87
CA ILE A 328 -25.57 11.36 6.33
C ILE A 328 -26.85 11.93 6.93
#